data_AF-A0A2E3W4I0-F1
#
_entry.id   AF-A0A2E3W4I0-F1
#
_cell.length_a   1.000
_cell.length_b   1.000
_cell.length_c   1.000
_cell.angle_alpha   90.00
_cell.angle_beta   90.00
_cell.angle_gamma   90.00
#
_symmetry.space_group_name_H-M   'P 1'
#
loop_
_entity.id
_entity.type
_entity.pdbx_description
1 polymer ?
#
loop_
_entity_poly.entity_id
_entity_poly.type
_entity_poly.pdbx_seq_one_letter_code
_entity_poly.pdbx_strand_id
1 'polypeptide(L)'
;MSYGLGAYKKTSVQTASKEQILLMLYQAAIKNCKKAIEAIDQKNIAGKGVHIGKLQDIVIELNNSLDFEIGGDVARELSSLYDYLLYSSPQANIKIDKEPLEGCLSVLNTLYEGWAQAVRSVKKDRGAELKKEA
;
A
#
# COMPACT_ATOMS: atom_id res chain seq x y z
N MET A 1 -10.09 2.53 -28.92
CA MET A 1 -9.49 1.20 -28.68
C MET A 1 -8.30 1.33 -27.74
N SER A 2 -8.44 0.94 -26.47
CA SER A 2 -7.37 1.00 -25.45
C SER A 2 -6.96 -0.43 -25.05
N TYR A 3 -6.27 -1.13 -25.95
CA TYR A 3 -5.82 -2.51 -25.71
C TYR A 3 -4.39 -2.61 -25.11
N GLY A 4 -3.71 -1.48 -24.88
CA GLY A 4 -2.33 -1.48 -24.36
C GLY A 4 -2.23 -1.59 -22.83
N LEU A 5 -2.98 -0.78 -22.08
CA LEU A 5 -2.73 -0.55 -20.65
C LEU A 5 -2.88 -1.81 -19.77
N GLY A 6 -3.81 -2.72 -20.12
CA GLY A 6 -4.04 -3.96 -19.36
C GLY A 6 -2.90 -4.98 -19.49
N ALA A 7 -2.31 -5.09 -20.68
CA ALA A 7 -1.21 -6.01 -20.93
C ALA A 7 0.07 -5.57 -20.19
N TYR A 8 0.44 -4.29 -20.28
CA TYR A 8 1.62 -3.77 -19.56
C TYR A 8 1.51 -3.94 -18.04
N LYS A 9 0.32 -3.66 -17.46
CA LYS A 9 0.12 -3.81 -16.02
C LYS A 9 0.22 -5.27 -15.58
N LYS A 10 -0.26 -6.22 -16.40
CA LYS A 10 -0.16 -7.66 -16.13
C LYS A 10 1.28 -8.17 -16.28
N THR A 11 1.98 -7.79 -17.35
CA THR A 11 3.39 -8.15 -17.57
C THR A 11 4.30 -7.58 -16.48
N SER A 12 4.06 -6.35 -16.05
CA SER A 12 4.82 -5.71 -14.96
C SER A 12 4.66 -6.43 -13.61
N VAL A 13 3.52 -7.07 -13.35
CA VAL A 13 3.33 -7.87 -12.12
C VAL A 13 4.05 -9.21 -12.24
N GLN A 14 4.08 -9.83 -13.42
CA GLN A 14 4.72 -11.14 -13.64
C GLN A 14 6.25 -11.10 -13.58
N THR A 15 6.87 -9.96 -13.85
CA THR A 15 8.34 -9.81 -13.85
C THR A 15 8.87 -9.02 -12.65
N ALA A 16 8.00 -8.54 -11.77
CA ALA A 16 8.37 -7.78 -10.58
C ALA A 16 8.93 -8.70 -9.49
N SER A 17 10.02 -8.25 -8.85
CA SER A 17 10.50 -8.83 -7.59
C SER A 17 9.48 -8.63 -6.45
N LYS A 18 9.54 -9.47 -5.40
CA LYS A 18 8.63 -9.38 -4.24
C LYS A 18 8.63 -7.99 -3.62
N GLU A 19 9.80 -7.36 -3.55
CA GLU A 19 10.01 -6.00 -3.06
C GLU A 19 9.31 -4.96 -3.93
N GLN A 20 9.32 -5.14 -5.26
CA GLN A 20 8.61 -4.25 -6.17
C GLN A 20 7.09 -4.41 -6.04
N ILE A 21 6.59 -5.63 -5.90
CA ILE A 21 5.16 -5.90 -5.68
C ILE A 21 4.70 -5.22 -4.38
N LEU A 22 5.47 -5.35 -3.30
CA LEU A 22 5.19 -4.68 -2.03
C LEU A 22 5.03 -3.16 -2.21
N LEU A 23 6.01 -2.51 -2.85
CA LEU A 23 5.96 -1.06 -3.10
C LEU A 23 4.78 -0.67 -4.00
N MET A 24 4.44 -1.50 -4.99
CA MET A 24 3.29 -1.27 -5.87
C MET A 24 1.95 -1.38 -5.13
N LEU A 25 1.83 -2.29 -4.16
CA LEU A 25 0.65 -2.40 -3.30
C LEU A 25 0.48 -1.13 -2.46
N TYR A 26 1.54 -0.67 -1.79
CA TYR A 26 1.50 0.59 -1.05
C TYR A 26 1.14 1.79 -1.93
N GLN A 27 1.73 1.92 -3.13
CA GLN A 27 1.37 2.97 -4.09
C GLN A 27 -0.11 2.89 -4.49
N ALA A 28 -0.64 1.69 -4.70
CA ALA A 28 -2.05 1.49 -5.03
C ALA A 28 -2.98 1.82 -3.86
N ALA A 29 -2.60 1.48 -2.62
CA ALA A 29 -3.33 1.84 -1.41
C ALA A 29 -3.38 3.37 -1.25
N ILE A 30 -2.23 4.04 -1.31
CA ILE A 30 -2.10 5.51 -1.26
C ILE A 30 -2.96 6.17 -2.35
N LYS A 31 -2.89 5.66 -3.58
CA LYS A 31 -3.68 6.18 -4.71
C LYS A 31 -5.18 6.08 -4.45
N ASN A 32 -5.66 4.94 -3.94
CA ASN A 32 -7.09 4.78 -3.64
C ASN A 32 -7.50 5.64 -2.45
N CYS A 33 -6.66 5.76 -1.41
CA CYS A 33 -6.91 6.67 -0.29
C CYS A 33 -7.09 8.12 -0.76
N LYS A 34 -6.17 8.63 -1.59
CA LYS A 34 -6.27 9.98 -2.19
C LYS A 34 -7.53 10.17 -3.03
N LYS A 35 -7.92 9.17 -3.82
CA LYS A 35 -9.14 9.21 -4.62
C LYS A 35 -10.42 9.17 -3.77
N ALA A 36 -10.39 8.48 -2.62
CA ALA A 36 -11.50 8.50 -1.68
C ALA A 36 -11.67 9.90 -1.05
N ILE A 37 -10.56 10.55 -0.67
CA ILE A 37 -10.54 11.94 -0.19
C ILE A 37 -11.10 12.89 -1.25
N GLU A 38 -10.59 12.81 -2.48
CA GLU A 38 -11.06 13.63 -3.60
C GLU A 38 -12.56 13.42 -3.87
N ALA A 39 -13.05 12.18 -3.79
CA ALA A 39 -14.46 11.88 -3.95
C ALA A 39 -15.34 12.49 -2.84
N ILE A 40 -14.83 12.59 -1.61
CA ILE A 40 -15.52 13.31 -0.52
C ILE A 40 -15.62 14.80 -0.86
N ASP A 41 -14.51 15.43 -1.25
CA ASP A 41 -14.47 16.86 -1.61
C ASP A 41 -15.43 17.18 -2.77
N GLN A 42 -15.55 16.26 -3.73
CA GLN A 42 -16.47 16.36 -4.87
C GLN A 42 -17.91 15.93 -4.56
N LYS A 43 -18.23 15.54 -3.32
CA LYS A 43 -19.53 14.99 -2.91
C LYS A 43 -19.96 13.73 -3.71
N ASN A 44 -18.98 13.00 -4.26
CA ASN A 44 -19.18 11.75 -4.99
C ASN A 44 -19.20 10.56 -4.02
N ILE A 45 -20.37 10.29 -3.43
CA ILE A 45 -20.54 9.24 -2.40
C ILE A 45 -20.25 7.83 -2.92
N ALA A 46 -20.67 7.51 -4.15
CA ALA A 46 -20.41 6.21 -4.75
C ALA A 46 -18.91 6.01 -5.04
N GLY A 47 -18.25 7.03 -5.61
CA GLY A 47 -16.81 7.01 -5.87
C GLY A 47 -15.99 6.86 -4.60
N LYS A 48 -16.39 7.55 -3.51
CA LYS A 48 -15.80 7.40 -2.18
C LYS A 48 -15.80 5.94 -1.73
N GLY A 49 -16.98 5.29 -1.73
CA GLY A 49 -17.12 3.90 -1.29
C GLY A 49 -16.26 2.93 -2.11
N VAL A 50 -16.23 3.10 -3.44
CA VAL A 50 -15.40 2.27 -4.35
C VAL A 50 -13.91 2.39 -4.02
N HIS A 51 -13.43 3.59 -3.73
CA HIS A 51 -12.02 3.82 -3.43
C HIS A 51 -11.63 3.39 -2.02
N ILE A 52 -12.52 3.53 -1.03
CA ILE A 52 -12.31 2.97 0.32
C ILE A 52 -12.23 1.44 0.24
N GLY A 53 -13.14 0.77 -0.46
CA GLY A 53 -13.11 -0.69 -0.60
C GLY A 53 -11.79 -1.19 -1.21
N LYS A 54 -11.34 -0.57 -2.30
CA LYS A 54 -10.04 -0.92 -2.93
C LYS A 54 -8.84 -0.67 -2.02
N LEU A 55 -8.89 0.36 -1.19
CA LEU A 55 -7.86 0.58 -0.17
C LEU A 55 -7.86 -0.57 0.84
N GLN A 56 -9.03 -0.95 1.36
CA GLN A 56 -9.17 -2.02 2.34
C GLN A 56 -8.73 -3.37 1.78
N ASP A 57 -9.12 -3.72 0.55
CA ASP A 57 -8.69 -4.97 -0.11
C ASP A 57 -7.16 -5.10 -0.12
N ILE A 58 -6.45 -4.01 -0.44
CA ILE A 58 -4.98 -4.00 -0.47
C ILE A 58 -4.40 -4.13 0.94
N VAL A 59 -4.97 -3.43 1.92
CA VAL A 59 -4.49 -3.49 3.32
C VAL A 59 -4.71 -4.88 3.91
N ILE A 60 -5.84 -5.53 3.60
CA ILE A 60 -6.12 -6.92 3.98
C ILE A 60 -5.06 -7.85 3.38
N GLU A 61 -4.76 -7.71 2.08
CA GLU A 61 -3.73 -8.53 1.44
C GLU A 61 -2.35 -8.33 2.07
N LEU A 62 -1.98 -7.07 2.38
CA LEU A 62 -0.73 -6.77 3.09
C LEU A 62 -0.69 -7.42 4.48
N ASN A 63 -1.79 -7.38 5.23
CA ASN A 63 -1.88 -8.02 6.56
C ASN A 63 -1.77 -9.55 6.46
N ASN A 64 -2.48 -10.15 5.50
CA ASN A 64 -2.42 -11.60 5.25
C ASN A 64 -1.04 -12.09 4.80
N SER A 65 -0.23 -11.21 4.21
CA SER A 65 1.13 -11.51 3.76
C SER A 65 2.19 -11.44 4.88
N LEU A 66 1.81 -11.03 6.09
CA LEU A 66 2.74 -10.94 7.21
C LEU A 66 3.17 -12.33 7.68
N ASP A 67 4.48 -12.51 7.82
CA ASP A 67 5.07 -13.67 8.47
C ASP A 67 5.36 -13.33 9.93
N PHE A 68 4.56 -13.89 10.84
CA PHE A 68 4.70 -13.63 12.28
C PHE A 68 5.81 -14.47 12.93
N GLU A 69 6.27 -15.54 12.30
CA GLU A 69 7.38 -16.35 12.81
C GLU A 69 8.72 -15.67 12.53
N ILE A 70 8.92 -15.22 11.30
CA ILE A 70 10.15 -14.52 10.88
C ILE A 70 10.10 -13.05 11.31
N GLY A 71 8.97 -12.38 11.10
CA GLY A 71 8.82 -10.95 11.33
C GLY A 71 8.66 -10.55 12.80
N GLY A 72 8.30 -11.49 13.69
CA GLY A 72 8.23 -11.28 15.13
C GLY A 72 7.47 -10.01 15.53
N ASP A 73 8.12 -9.14 16.31
CA ASP A 73 7.54 -7.90 16.82
C ASP A 73 7.17 -6.92 15.69
N VAL A 74 8.00 -6.84 14.64
CA VAL A 74 7.74 -5.95 13.49
C VAL A 74 6.47 -6.37 12.76
N ALA A 75 6.22 -7.67 12.58
CA ALA A 75 4.99 -8.15 11.98
C ALA A 75 3.76 -7.78 12.83
N ARG A 76 3.87 -7.85 14.17
CA ARG A 76 2.75 -7.45 15.07
C ARG A 76 2.48 -5.95 15.03
N GLU A 77 3.52 -5.13 15.00
CA GLU A 77 3.39 -3.68 14.86
C GLU A 77 2.75 -3.29 13.52
N LEU A 78 3.19 -3.92 12.42
CA LEU A 78 2.59 -3.72 11.10
C LEU A 78 1.12 -4.15 11.07
N SER A 79 0.79 -5.31 11.64
CA SER A 79 -0.60 -5.79 11.74
C SER A 79 -1.47 -4.79 12.51
N SER A 80 -0.96 -4.24 13.61
CA SER A 80 -1.67 -3.21 14.41
C SER A 80 -1.92 -1.92 13.61
N LEU A 81 -0.95 -1.50 12.79
CA LEU A 81 -1.12 -0.35 11.89
C LEU A 81 -2.15 -0.65 10.79
N TYR A 82 -2.14 -1.87 10.24
CA TYR A 82 -3.13 -2.27 9.24
C TYR A 82 -4.54 -2.36 9.84
N ASP A 83 -4.69 -2.84 11.07
CA ASP A 83 -5.97 -2.83 11.78
C ASP A 83 -6.49 -1.40 12.00
N TYR A 84 -5.61 -0.47 12.36
CA TYR A 84 -5.95 0.95 12.43
C TYR A 84 -6.46 1.47 11.07
N LEU A 85 -5.79 1.15 9.96
CA LEU A 85 -6.23 1.57 8.62
C LEU A 85 -7.62 1.01 8.28
N LEU A 86 -7.85 -0.27 8.57
CA LEU A 86 -9.13 -0.96 8.31
C LEU A 86 -10.26 -0.44 9.19
N TYR A 87 -9.96 -0.02 10.42
CA TYR A 87 -10.91 0.59 11.33
C TYR A 87 -11.22 2.06 11.00
N SER A 88 -10.20 2.84 10.62
CA SER A 88 -10.30 4.28 10.39
C SER A 88 -10.94 4.60 9.03
N SER A 89 -10.59 3.87 7.95
CA SER A 89 -11.09 4.22 6.61
C SER A 89 -12.62 4.18 6.46
N PRO A 90 -13.38 3.24 7.09
CA PRO A 90 -14.84 3.28 7.08
C PRO A 90 -15.44 4.47 7.83
N GLN A 91 -14.74 5.04 8.80
CA GLN A 91 -15.24 6.20 9.56
C GLN A 91 -15.45 7.40 8.63
N ALA A 92 -14.61 7.54 7.61
CA ALA A 92 -14.80 8.55 6.57
C ALA A 92 -16.08 8.33 5.75
N ASN A 93 -16.50 7.07 5.58
CA ASN A 93 -17.77 6.76 4.93
C ASN A 93 -18.96 7.18 5.80
N ILE A 94 -18.92 6.79 7.09
CA ILE A 94 -20.00 7.01 8.08
C ILE A 94 -20.19 8.50 8.37
N LYS A 95 -19.09 9.23 8.59
CA LYS A 95 -19.11 10.65 8.96
C LYS A 95 -19.19 11.59 7.74
N ILE A 96 -18.97 11.06 6.53
CA ILE A 96 -18.79 11.86 5.31
C ILE A 96 -17.71 12.93 5.55
N ASP A 97 -16.59 12.48 6.13
CA ASP A 97 -15.48 13.32 6.56
C ASP A 97 -14.18 12.72 6.02
N LYS A 98 -13.29 13.56 5.51
CA LYS A 98 -12.00 13.12 4.97
C LYS A 98 -10.92 12.95 6.04
N GLU A 99 -11.08 13.54 7.22
CA GLU A 99 -10.06 13.50 8.29
C GLU A 99 -9.58 12.07 8.62
N PRO A 100 -10.46 11.04 8.74
CA PRO A 100 -10.00 9.67 8.97
C PRO A 100 -9.12 9.10 7.84
N LEU A 101 -9.40 9.48 6.59
CA LEU A 101 -8.60 9.08 5.43
C LEU A 101 -7.28 9.85 5.34
N GLU A 102 -7.23 11.10 5.80
CA GLU A 102 -5.98 11.87 5.90
C GLU A 102 -5.02 11.21 6.91
N GLY A 103 -5.55 10.73 8.05
CA GLY A 103 -4.81 9.90 9.00
C GLY A 103 -4.29 8.61 8.37
N CYS A 104 -5.15 7.87 7.65
CA CYS A 104 -4.74 6.67 6.91
C CYS A 104 -3.64 6.97 5.88
N LEU A 105 -3.76 8.09 5.15
CA LEU A 105 -2.80 8.49 4.14
C LEU A 105 -1.42 8.78 4.75
N SER A 106 -1.37 9.42 5.91
CA SER A 106 -0.13 9.68 6.64
C SER A 106 0.61 8.38 7.01
N VAL A 107 -0.11 7.41 7.58
CA VAL A 107 0.44 6.09 7.94
C VAL A 107 0.95 5.36 6.69
N LEU A 108 0.15 5.32 5.62
CA LEU A 108 0.54 4.65 4.36
C LEU A 108 1.78 5.27 3.73
N ASN A 109 1.91 6.59 3.72
CA ASN A 109 3.10 7.26 3.19
C ASN A 109 4.35 6.94 4.03
N THR A 110 4.23 7.00 5.35
CA THR A 110 5.34 6.69 6.27
C THR A 110 5.85 5.26 6.08
N LEU A 111 4.92 4.29 6.02
CA LEU A 111 5.26 2.90 5.75
C LEU A 111 5.89 2.72 4.36
N TYR A 112 5.33 3.36 3.32
CA TYR A 112 5.88 3.30 1.97
C TYR A 112 7.32 3.82 1.91
N GLU A 113 7.61 4.95 2.57
CA GLU A 113 8.96 5.52 2.63
C GLU A 113 9.94 4.56 3.33
N GLY A 114 9.54 3.98 4.47
CA GLY A 114 10.33 2.98 5.18
C GLY A 114 10.66 1.76 4.32
N TRP A 115 9.66 1.18 3.66
CA TRP A 115 9.87 0.05 2.74
C TRP A 115 10.74 0.44 1.54
N ALA A 116 10.52 1.60 0.95
CA ALA A 116 11.31 2.05 -0.18
C ALA A 116 12.78 2.23 0.20
N GLN A 117 13.07 2.68 1.42
CA GLN A 117 14.42 2.74 1.96
C GLN A 117 15.02 1.35 2.19
N ALA A 118 14.29 0.46 2.86
CA ALA A 118 14.74 -0.91 3.13
C ALA A 118 15.11 -1.66 1.83
N VAL A 119 14.26 -1.58 0.81
CA VAL A 119 14.48 -2.20 -0.50
C VAL A 119 15.72 -1.63 -1.20
N ARG A 120 15.99 -0.33 -1.06
CA ARG A 120 17.22 0.29 -1.61
C ARG A 120 18.46 -0.22 -0.88
N SER A 121 18.42 -0.36 0.44
CA SER A 121 19.54 -0.87 1.24
C SER A 121 19.89 -2.31 0.85
N VAL A 122 18.90 -3.20 0.79
CA VAL A 122 19.11 -4.61 0.40
C VAL A 122 19.75 -4.72 -0.99
N LYS A 123 19.31 -3.90 -1.96
CA LYS A 123 19.91 -3.89 -3.31
C LYS A 123 21.36 -3.40 -3.31
N LYS A 124 21.69 -2.43 -2.46
CA LYS A 124 23.06 -1.91 -2.32
C LYS A 124 23.98 -2.96 -1.73
N ASP A 125 23.56 -3.64 -0.68
CA ASP A 125 24.36 -4.64 0.03
C ASP A 125 24.66 -5.85 -0.88
N ARG A 126 23.65 -6.35 -1.59
CA ARG A 126 23.82 -7.42 -2.59
C ARG A 126 24.77 -7.02 -3.73
N GLY A 127 24.72 -5.77 -4.17
CA GLY A 127 25.62 -5.26 -5.21
C GLY A 127 27.07 -5.08 -4.74
N ALA A 128 27.29 -4.89 -3.44
CA ALA A 128 28.62 -4.79 -2.85
C ALA A 128 29.27 -6.16 -2.65
N GLU A 129 28.51 -7.18 -2.27
CA GLU A 129 28.99 -8.57 -2.15
C GLU A 129 29.47 -9.14 -3.49
N LEU A 130 28.68 -8.97 -4.56
CA LEU A 130 29.03 -9.44 -5.90
C LEU A 130 30.31 -8.80 -6.46
N LYS A 131 30.68 -7.61 -5.99
CA LYS A 131 31.92 -6.92 -6.38
C LYS A 131 33.15 -7.36 -5.56
N LYS A 132 32.96 -8.01 -4.40
CA LYS A 132 34.05 -8.55 -3.58
C LYS A 132 34.49 -9.94 -4.05
N GLU A 133 33.59 -10.66 -4.72
CA GLU A 133 33.82 -12.03 -5.21
C GLU A 133 34.30 -12.08 -6.69
N ALA A 134 34.39 -10.91 -7.35
CA ALA A 134 34.84 -10.76 -8.74
C ALA A 134 36.22 -10.07 -8.79
#